data_AF-A0A7S1SL59-F1
#
_entry.id   AF-A0A7S1SL59-F1
#
_cell.length_a   1.000
_cell.length_b   1.000
_cell.length_c   1.000
_cell.angle_alpha   90.00
_cell.angle_beta   90.00
_cell.angle_gamma   90.00
#
_symmetry.space_group_name_H-M   'P 1'
#
loop_
_entity.id
_entity.type
_entity.pdbx_description
1 polymer ?
#
loop_
_entity_poly.entity_id
_entity_poly.type
_entity_poly.pdbx_seq_one_letter_code
_entity_poly.pdbx_strand_id
1 'polypeptide(L)'
;AGVGEDDEDSEEESEYETDSEDEDEGRQMLKPVFVSKSERETIKERERIEAESVAQQERERARLEERKAETRDIVIETIRKEAEAEAGGGQAKEEQEVVTDDDDDEEAEFEAWKVRELARIKRERDAKEAADKAAEERERLKNMTEEERAAWELANPKGQSVKEKQKWNFMQKYWHKGAYFQEATDGKDQTGKDEIFRRDFSAPTGEDRMDKSILPKVMQVKNFGRAGRSKYTHLVDQDTTDWEAPYMQAQKQSGQRRPAAPEDFSKPKKLKT
;
A
#
# COMPACT_ATOMS: atom_id res chain seq x y z
N ALA A 1 -0.37 11.31 65.10
CA ALA A 1 0.23 12.46 65.79
C ALA A 1 1.39 12.90 64.93
N GLY A 2 1.40 14.05 64.27
CA GLY A 2 0.76 15.32 64.58
C GLY A 2 1.87 16.34 64.41
N VAL A 3 1.92 17.00 63.25
CA VAL A 3 2.79 18.16 63.03
C VAL A 3 1.83 19.33 62.86
N GLY A 4 1.84 20.20 63.86
CA GLY A 4 1.20 21.51 63.85
C GLY A 4 2.25 22.62 63.85
N GLU A 5 1.72 23.84 63.95
CA GLU A 5 2.35 25.18 63.87
C GLU A 5 2.42 25.71 62.43
N ASP A 6 1.49 26.56 61.95
CA ASP A 6 0.93 27.85 62.44
C ASP A 6 1.93 29.00 62.28
N ASP A 7 1.60 29.98 61.43
CA ASP A 7 2.06 31.37 61.51
C ASP A 7 1.25 32.31 60.57
N GLU A 8 0.50 33.22 61.21
CA GLU A 8 0.28 34.67 60.95
C GLU A 8 -0.29 35.13 59.57
N ASP A 9 -1.51 35.67 59.47
CA ASP A 9 -2.06 36.96 59.96
C ASP A 9 -1.36 38.20 59.37
N SER A 10 -2.07 38.97 58.54
CA SER A 10 -1.67 40.34 58.18
C SER A 10 -2.86 41.18 57.72
N GLU A 11 -3.49 41.76 58.75
CA GLU A 11 -3.88 43.17 58.90
C GLU A 11 -4.66 43.89 57.79
N GLU A 12 -5.91 44.18 58.17
CA GLU A 12 -6.83 45.20 57.69
C GLU A 12 -6.38 46.60 58.14
N GLU A 13 -6.24 47.56 57.22
CA GLU A 13 -6.22 48.99 57.56
C GLU A 13 -6.93 49.83 56.49
N SER A 14 -7.91 50.62 56.95
CA SER A 14 -8.76 51.53 56.17
C SER A 14 -8.30 52.97 56.39
N GLU A 15 -8.48 53.89 55.45
CA GLU A 15 -8.83 55.29 55.79
C GLU A 15 -9.75 55.94 54.74
N TYR A 16 -10.69 56.72 55.27
CA TYR A 16 -11.79 57.45 54.62
C TYR A 16 -11.48 58.95 54.76
N GLU A 17 -11.75 59.77 53.74
CA GLU A 17 -12.18 61.17 53.92
C GLU A 17 -12.67 61.77 52.60
N THR A 18 -13.65 62.66 52.74
CA THR A 18 -14.60 63.12 51.74
C THR A 18 -14.47 64.64 51.58
N ASP A 19 -14.77 65.12 50.38
CA ASP A 19 -15.36 66.43 50.04
C ASP A 19 -14.64 67.76 50.37
N SER A 20 -14.43 68.59 49.34
CA SER A 20 -14.55 70.05 49.46
C SER A 20 -14.72 70.70 48.08
N GLU A 21 -15.98 70.95 47.74
CA GLU A 21 -16.44 71.85 46.69
C GLU A 21 -16.42 73.29 47.23
N ASP A 22 -15.73 74.26 46.58
CA ASP A 22 -16.18 75.68 46.53
C ASP A 22 -15.33 76.60 45.63
N GLU A 23 -16.05 77.46 44.89
CA GLU A 23 -15.73 78.81 44.37
C GLU A 23 -14.37 79.09 43.68
N ASP A 24 -14.41 79.38 42.37
CA ASP A 24 -14.43 80.75 41.82
C ASP A 24 -14.14 80.74 40.30
N GLU A 25 -15.10 81.21 39.49
CA GLU A 25 -14.98 81.34 38.04
C GLU A 25 -14.08 82.54 37.65
N GLY A 26 -12.80 82.48 38.02
CA GLY A 26 -11.78 83.35 37.46
C GLY A 26 -11.11 82.64 36.28
N ARG A 27 -11.41 82.99 35.03
CA ARG A 27 -10.56 82.58 33.89
C ARG A 27 -9.15 83.12 34.13
N GLN A 28 -8.28 82.30 34.72
CA GLN A 28 -6.88 82.63 34.94
C GLN A 28 -6.23 82.87 33.57
N MET A 29 -5.93 84.13 33.25
CA MET A 29 -5.16 84.42 32.04
C MET A 29 -3.74 83.89 32.25
N LEU A 30 -3.39 82.82 31.54
CA LEU A 30 -2.05 82.26 31.58
C LEU A 30 -1.05 83.33 31.12
N LYS A 31 -0.04 83.55 31.97
CA LYS A 31 1.08 84.45 31.70
C LYS A 31 1.79 83.93 30.44
N PRO A 32 1.99 84.73 29.37
CA PRO A 32 2.72 84.25 28.21
C PRO A 32 4.17 83.96 28.60
N VAL A 33 4.58 82.69 28.52
CA VAL A 33 5.97 82.25 28.69
C VAL A 33 6.61 82.24 27.30
N PHE A 34 7.78 82.88 27.17
CA PHE A 34 8.52 82.89 25.92
C PHE A 34 9.16 81.52 25.70
N VAL A 35 8.68 80.79 24.68
CA VAL A 35 9.19 79.48 24.27
C VAL A 35 10.22 79.67 23.15
N SER A 36 11.31 78.89 23.16
CA SER A 36 12.38 79.00 22.18
C SER A 36 11.88 78.71 20.75
N LYS A 37 12.54 79.26 19.71
CA LYS A 37 12.05 79.12 18.32
C LYS A 37 11.94 77.67 17.85
N SER A 38 12.74 76.77 18.41
CA SER A 38 12.73 75.32 18.15
C SER A 38 11.59 74.58 18.83
N GLU A 39 11.08 75.10 19.95
CA GLU A 39 9.99 74.52 20.73
C GLU A 39 8.63 75.18 20.42
N ARG A 40 8.62 76.27 19.64
CA ARG A 40 7.40 76.87 19.10
C ARG A 40 6.99 76.10 17.85
N GLU A 41 6.13 75.10 18.03
CA GLU A 41 5.43 74.48 16.90
C GLU A 41 4.61 75.54 16.17
N THR A 42 4.93 75.77 14.90
CA THR A 42 4.08 76.60 14.05
C THR A 42 2.83 75.79 13.69
N ILE A 43 1.65 76.41 13.61
CA ILE A 43 0.38 75.72 13.28
C ILE A 43 0.53 74.85 12.02
N LYS A 44 1.34 75.31 11.06
CA LYS A 44 1.67 74.61 9.81
C LYS A 44 2.53 73.35 9.99
N GLU A 45 3.39 73.29 11.00
CA GLU A 45 4.23 72.12 11.30
C GLU A 45 3.41 71.04 12.02
N ARG A 46 2.53 71.44 12.93
CA ARG A 46 1.55 70.53 13.56
C ARG A 46 0.60 69.92 12.55
N GLU A 47 0.04 70.73 11.63
CA GLU A 47 -0.79 70.23 10.53
C GLU A 47 -0.03 69.27 9.60
N ARG A 48 1.27 69.49 9.36
CA ARG A 48 2.10 68.58 8.54
C ARG A 48 2.31 67.23 9.24
N ILE A 49 2.62 67.24 10.53
CA ILE A 49 2.83 66.02 11.34
C ILE A 49 1.51 65.25 11.49
N GLU A 50 0.40 65.96 11.71
CA GLU A 50 -0.93 65.33 11.79
C GLU A 50 -1.32 64.71 10.44
N ALA A 51 -1.16 65.43 9.33
CA ALA A 51 -1.40 64.90 7.98
C ALA A 51 -0.51 63.69 7.66
N GLU A 52 0.76 63.71 8.08
CA GLU A 52 1.67 62.57 7.92
C GLU A 52 1.24 61.37 8.77
N SER A 53 0.80 61.58 10.00
CA SER A 53 0.32 60.50 10.87
C SER A 53 -0.99 59.88 10.38
N VAL A 54 -1.93 60.69 9.85
CA VAL A 54 -3.16 60.21 9.23
C VAL A 54 -2.84 59.41 7.96
N ALA A 55 -1.93 59.90 7.12
CA ALA A 55 -1.49 59.17 5.92
C ALA A 55 -0.80 57.84 6.25
N GLN A 56 -0.05 57.77 7.36
CA GLN A 56 0.53 56.51 7.84
C GLN A 56 -0.56 55.55 8.35
N GLN A 57 -1.54 56.04 9.11
CA GLN A 57 -2.66 55.22 9.60
C GLN A 57 -3.53 54.68 8.45
N GLU A 58 -3.80 55.48 7.42
CA GLU A 58 -4.54 55.02 6.23
C GLU A 58 -3.77 53.94 5.45
N ARG A 59 -2.44 54.08 5.31
CA ARG A 59 -1.61 53.04 4.69
C ARG A 59 -1.61 51.73 5.47
N GLU A 60 -1.51 51.78 6.79
CA GLU A 60 -1.59 50.58 7.63
C GLU A 60 -2.99 49.93 7.57
N ARG A 61 -4.06 50.72 7.54
CA ARG A 61 -5.43 50.20 7.35
C ARG A 61 -5.58 49.53 5.98
N ALA A 62 -5.12 50.16 4.91
CA ALA A 62 -5.15 49.58 3.58
C ALA A 62 -4.37 48.26 3.49
N ARG A 63 -3.20 48.18 4.12
CA ARG A 63 -2.40 46.95 4.20
C ARG A 63 -3.10 45.84 4.98
N LEU A 64 -3.80 46.17 6.06
CA LEU A 64 -4.59 45.19 6.82
C LEU A 64 -5.82 44.71 6.05
N GLU A 65 -6.45 45.59 5.27
CA GLU A 65 -7.56 45.23 4.38
C GLU A 65 -7.10 44.32 3.23
N GLU A 66 -5.96 44.63 2.61
CA GLU A 66 -5.31 43.78 1.61
C GLU A 66 -5.00 42.40 2.19
N ARG A 67 -4.37 42.34 3.37
CA ARG A 67 -4.11 41.06 4.06
C ARG A 67 -5.40 40.29 4.36
N LYS A 68 -6.48 40.96 4.77
CA LYS A 68 -7.77 40.31 5.00
C LYS A 68 -8.35 39.76 3.70
N ALA A 69 -8.28 40.50 2.61
CA ALA A 69 -8.72 40.06 1.29
C ALA A 69 -7.90 38.84 0.82
N GLU A 70 -6.57 38.91 0.90
CA GLU A 70 -5.68 37.79 0.58
C GLU A 70 -6.01 36.54 1.40
N THR A 71 -6.19 36.67 2.72
CA THR A 71 -6.56 35.52 3.56
C THR A 71 -7.91 34.92 3.19
N ARG A 72 -8.88 35.77 2.84
CA ARG A 72 -10.20 35.32 2.40
C ARG A 72 -10.11 34.60 1.06
N ASP A 73 -9.31 35.09 0.13
CA ASP A 73 -9.11 34.48 -1.18
C ASP A 73 -8.41 33.12 -1.05
N ILE A 74 -7.41 33.01 -0.19
CA ILE A 74 -6.75 31.72 0.13
C ILE A 74 -7.77 30.72 0.67
N VAL A 75 -8.64 31.12 1.61
CA VAL A 75 -9.67 30.22 2.18
C VAL A 75 -10.68 29.79 1.11
N ILE A 76 -11.10 30.70 0.23
CA ILE A 76 -12.01 30.38 -0.88
C ILE A 76 -11.33 29.38 -1.84
N GLU A 77 -10.04 29.58 -2.15
CA GLU A 77 -9.28 28.66 -3.01
C GLU A 77 -9.12 27.28 -2.35
N THR A 78 -8.87 27.20 -1.05
CA THR A 78 -8.78 25.92 -0.33
C THR A 78 -10.10 25.16 -0.34
N ILE A 79 -11.22 25.85 -0.07
CA ILE A 79 -12.56 25.24 -0.09
C ILE A 79 -12.89 24.75 -1.50
N ARG A 80 -12.56 25.53 -2.53
CA ARG A 80 -12.79 25.13 -3.92
C ARG A 80 -11.96 23.91 -4.29
N LYS A 81 -10.69 23.86 -3.90
CA LYS A 81 -9.80 22.72 -4.15
C LYS A 81 -10.27 21.46 -3.41
N GLU A 82 -10.77 21.61 -2.19
CA GLU A 82 -11.38 20.53 -1.41
C GLU A 82 -12.64 20.00 -2.07
N ALA A 83 -13.55 20.87 -2.49
CA ALA A 83 -14.77 20.50 -3.21
C ALA A 83 -14.48 19.84 -4.57
N GLU A 84 -13.47 20.31 -5.31
CA GLU A 84 -13.02 19.68 -6.57
C GLU A 84 -12.36 18.31 -6.31
N ALA A 85 -11.65 18.13 -5.19
CA ALA A 85 -11.09 16.83 -4.80
C ALA A 85 -12.18 15.84 -4.35
N GLU A 86 -13.18 16.31 -3.61
CA GLU A 86 -14.35 15.53 -3.18
C GLU A 86 -15.21 15.11 -4.39
N ALA A 87 -15.53 16.05 -5.29
CA ALA A 87 -16.28 15.76 -6.52
C ALA A 87 -15.49 14.87 -7.51
N GLY A 88 -14.16 14.92 -7.48
CA GLY A 88 -13.26 14.08 -8.27
C GLY A 88 -13.11 12.64 -7.76
N GLY A 89 -13.82 12.25 -6.69
CA GLY A 89 -13.74 10.91 -6.11
C GLY A 89 -12.44 10.65 -5.35
N GLY A 90 -11.71 11.71 -4.98
CA GLY A 90 -10.64 11.62 -4.01
C GLY A 90 -11.28 11.30 -2.66
N GLN A 91 -11.07 10.07 -2.19
CA GLN A 91 -11.30 9.71 -0.80
C GLN A 91 -10.58 10.76 0.05
N ALA A 92 -11.32 11.76 0.53
CA ALA A 92 -10.87 12.59 1.61
C ALA A 92 -10.42 11.60 2.68
N LYS A 93 -9.18 11.77 3.15
CA LYS A 93 -8.78 11.18 4.41
C LYS A 93 -9.88 11.58 5.38
N GLU A 94 -10.72 10.62 5.70
CA GLU A 94 -11.47 10.56 6.93
C GLU A 94 -10.38 10.61 7.99
N GLU A 95 -9.96 11.83 8.33
CA GLU A 95 -9.36 12.08 9.62
C GLU A 95 -10.48 11.72 10.58
N GLN A 96 -10.49 10.43 10.94
CA GLN A 96 -11.34 9.90 11.98
C GLN A 96 -11.16 10.88 13.13
N GLU A 97 -12.20 11.66 13.39
CA GLU A 97 -12.38 12.30 14.66
C GLU A 97 -12.29 11.14 15.65
N VAL A 98 -11.11 10.98 16.25
CA VAL A 98 -10.86 9.89 17.18
C VAL A 98 -11.75 10.21 18.35
N VAL A 99 -12.94 9.61 18.36
CA VAL A 99 -13.85 9.64 19.50
C VAL A 99 -13.09 8.92 20.60
N THR A 100 -12.55 9.70 21.55
CA THR A 100 -11.75 9.21 22.68
C THR A 100 -12.62 8.82 23.88
N ASP A 101 -13.93 8.67 23.69
CA ASP A 101 -14.86 8.32 24.76
C ASP A 101 -15.07 6.80 24.75
N ASP A 102 -14.39 6.11 25.68
CA ASP A 102 -14.37 4.64 25.83
C ASP A 102 -15.69 4.09 26.44
N ASP A 103 -16.66 4.92 26.81
CA ASP A 103 -17.77 4.52 27.71
C ASP A 103 -19.09 4.09 27.02
N ASP A 104 -19.30 4.36 25.72
CA ASP A 104 -20.61 4.10 25.08
C ASP A 104 -20.73 2.76 24.32
N ASP A 105 -19.64 2.02 24.08
CA ASP A 105 -19.62 0.87 23.14
C ASP A 105 -19.06 -0.46 23.71
N GLU A 106 -18.97 -0.63 25.04
CA GLU A 106 -18.41 -1.83 25.69
C GLU A 106 -19.06 -3.16 25.21
N GLU A 107 -20.37 -3.15 24.97
CA GLU A 107 -21.11 -4.32 24.50
C GLU A 107 -20.72 -4.68 23.07
N ALA A 108 -20.58 -3.69 22.18
CA ALA A 108 -20.15 -3.89 20.81
C ALA A 108 -18.70 -4.38 20.73
N GLU A 109 -17.81 -3.86 21.59
CA GLU A 109 -16.43 -4.32 21.70
C GLU A 109 -16.33 -5.76 22.20
N PHE A 110 -17.15 -6.12 23.20
CA PHE A 110 -17.23 -7.47 23.73
C PHE A 110 -17.77 -8.46 22.69
N GLU A 111 -18.78 -8.07 21.93
CA GLU A 111 -19.27 -8.85 20.79
C GLU A 111 -18.21 -9.00 19.70
N ALA A 112 -17.49 -7.94 19.36
CA ALA A 112 -16.39 -7.99 18.40
C ALA A 112 -15.24 -8.89 18.88
N TRP A 113 -14.94 -8.88 20.19
CA TRP A 113 -14.01 -9.81 20.81
C TRP A 113 -14.49 -11.26 20.71
N LYS A 114 -15.76 -11.52 21.01
CA LYS A 114 -16.38 -12.83 20.89
C LYS A 114 -16.37 -13.34 19.45
N VAL A 115 -16.62 -12.49 18.46
CA VAL A 115 -16.54 -12.83 17.03
C VAL A 115 -15.11 -13.21 16.65
N ARG A 116 -14.10 -12.46 17.13
CA ARG A 116 -12.67 -12.79 16.91
C ARG A 116 -12.30 -14.13 17.54
N GLU A 117 -12.77 -14.40 18.75
CA GLU A 117 -12.50 -15.66 19.46
C GLU A 117 -13.19 -16.85 18.78
N LEU A 118 -14.46 -16.69 18.41
CA LEU A 118 -15.19 -17.69 17.63
C LEU A 118 -14.54 -17.94 16.27
N ALA A 119 -14.04 -16.91 15.59
CA ALA A 119 -13.31 -17.07 14.33
C ALA A 119 -11.98 -17.82 14.51
N ARG A 120 -11.30 -17.67 15.66
CA ARG A 120 -10.10 -18.46 15.99
C ARG A 120 -10.45 -19.93 16.19
N ILE A 121 -11.42 -20.23 17.04
CA ILE A 121 -11.90 -21.59 17.31
C ILE A 121 -12.40 -22.24 16.00
N LYS A 122 -13.13 -21.49 15.18
CA LYS A 122 -13.60 -21.95 13.87
C LYS A 122 -12.44 -22.30 12.95
N ARG A 123 -11.41 -21.45 12.84
CA ARG A 123 -10.23 -21.73 12.01
C ARG A 123 -9.54 -23.03 12.41
N GLU A 124 -9.41 -23.29 13.70
CA GLU A 124 -8.81 -24.53 14.21
C GLU A 124 -9.68 -25.76 13.89
N ARG A 125 -11.01 -25.66 14.08
CA ARG A 125 -11.96 -26.72 13.71
C ARG A 125 -11.95 -26.98 12.21
N ASP A 126 -12.06 -25.94 11.39
CA ASP A 126 -12.10 -26.02 9.93
C ASP A 126 -10.79 -26.61 9.39
N ALA A 127 -9.63 -26.24 9.97
CA ALA A 127 -8.33 -26.81 9.59
C ALA A 127 -8.25 -28.31 9.89
N LYS A 128 -8.78 -28.74 11.04
CA LYS A 128 -8.85 -30.16 11.40
C LYS A 128 -9.81 -30.92 10.48
N GLU A 129 -11.01 -30.40 10.27
CA GLU A 129 -12.01 -31.00 9.38
C GLU A 129 -11.49 -31.10 7.93
N ALA A 130 -10.78 -30.08 7.44
CA ALA A 130 -10.15 -30.12 6.12
C ALA A 130 -9.06 -31.20 6.03
N ALA A 131 -8.25 -31.38 7.09
CA ALA A 131 -7.25 -32.43 7.14
C ALA A 131 -7.89 -33.83 7.17
N ASP A 132 -8.92 -34.02 8.00
CA ASP A 132 -9.67 -35.28 8.09
C ASP A 132 -10.37 -35.61 6.77
N LYS A 133 -11.04 -34.63 6.15
CA LYS A 133 -11.67 -34.77 4.82
C LYS A 133 -10.66 -35.09 3.73
N ALA A 134 -9.49 -34.44 3.72
CA ALA A 134 -8.42 -34.75 2.77
C ALA A 134 -7.85 -36.17 2.98
N ALA A 135 -7.83 -36.67 4.21
CA ALA A 135 -7.45 -38.05 4.52
C ALA A 135 -8.52 -39.04 4.04
N GLU A 136 -9.80 -38.76 4.31
CA GLU A 136 -10.93 -39.57 3.82
C GLU A 136 -11.00 -39.62 2.29
N GLU A 137 -10.78 -38.49 1.60
CA GLU A 137 -10.70 -38.45 0.13
C GLU A 137 -9.53 -39.29 -0.39
N ARG A 138 -8.38 -39.24 0.28
CA ARG A 138 -7.21 -40.08 -0.07
C ARG A 138 -7.50 -41.56 0.14
N GLU A 139 -8.13 -41.93 1.24
CA GLU A 139 -8.54 -43.31 1.52
C GLU A 139 -9.63 -43.79 0.55
N ARG A 140 -10.59 -42.92 0.21
CA ARG A 140 -11.60 -43.18 -0.82
C ARG A 140 -10.95 -43.44 -2.17
N LEU A 141 -10.03 -42.59 -2.62
CA LEU A 141 -9.30 -42.77 -3.89
C LEU A 141 -8.44 -44.05 -3.90
N LYS A 142 -7.91 -44.45 -2.74
CA LYS A 142 -7.14 -45.69 -2.56
C LYS A 142 -8.03 -46.93 -2.60
N ASN A 143 -9.24 -46.84 -2.05
CA ASN A 143 -10.22 -47.94 -2.00
C ASN A 143 -11.07 -48.05 -3.29
N MET A 144 -11.13 -47.01 -4.13
CA MET A 144 -11.83 -47.05 -5.42
C MET A 144 -11.11 -47.93 -6.44
N THR A 145 -11.91 -48.63 -7.24
CA THR A 145 -11.44 -49.43 -8.39
C THR A 145 -10.95 -48.52 -9.53
N GLU A 146 -10.17 -49.06 -10.46
CA GLU A 146 -9.62 -48.27 -11.59
C GLU A 146 -10.71 -47.69 -12.52
N GLU A 147 -11.82 -48.40 -12.69
CA GLU A 147 -12.95 -47.95 -13.52
C GLU A 147 -13.66 -46.74 -12.88
N GLU A 148 -13.89 -46.79 -11.57
CA GLU A 148 -14.49 -45.68 -10.81
C GLU A 148 -13.53 -44.49 -10.72
N ARG A 149 -12.22 -44.74 -10.62
CA ARG A 149 -11.21 -43.68 -10.64
C ARG A 149 -11.19 -42.96 -12.00
N ALA A 150 -11.30 -43.68 -13.11
CA ALA A 150 -11.35 -43.07 -14.44
C ALA A 150 -12.62 -42.23 -14.65
N ALA A 151 -13.78 -42.71 -14.18
CA ALA A 151 -15.03 -41.94 -14.21
C ALA A 151 -14.95 -40.68 -13.31
N TRP A 152 -14.32 -40.80 -12.14
CA TRP A 152 -14.10 -39.67 -11.24
C TRP A 152 -13.11 -38.66 -11.84
N GLU A 153 -12.01 -39.08 -12.46
CA GLU A 153 -11.07 -38.17 -13.14
C GLU A 153 -11.70 -37.47 -14.35
N LEU A 154 -12.62 -38.13 -15.04
CA LEU A 154 -13.38 -37.53 -16.15
C LEU A 154 -14.39 -36.48 -15.64
N ALA A 155 -15.08 -36.79 -14.53
CA ALA A 155 -16.04 -35.88 -13.90
C ALA A 155 -15.37 -34.72 -13.15
N ASN A 156 -14.16 -34.96 -12.61
CA ASN A 156 -13.33 -34.02 -11.87
C ASN A 156 -12.04 -33.76 -12.67
N PRO A 157 -12.14 -33.08 -13.84
CA PRO A 157 -10.95 -32.76 -14.62
C PRO A 157 -10.04 -31.91 -13.73
N LYS A 158 -8.80 -32.39 -13.52
CA LYS A 158 -7.78 -31.60 -12.83
C LYS A 158 -7.71 -30.27 -13.57
N GLY A 159 -7.82 -29.16 -12.84
CA GLY A 159 -7.70 -27.80 -13.37
C GLY A 159 -6.27 -27.48 -13.85
N GLN A 160 -5.66 -28.39 -14.61
CA GLN A 160 -4.49 -28.12 -15.42
C GLN A 160 -4.95 -27.10 -16.45
N SER A 161 -4.71 -25.83 -16.13
CA SER A 161 -4.65 -24.78 -17.13
C SER A 161 -3.57 -25.25 -18.11
N VAL A 162 -3.97 -25.88 -19.21
CA VAL A 162 -3.08 -26.14 -20.33
C VAL A 162 -2.83 -24.76 -20.93
N LYS A 163 -1.94 -24.00 -20.29
CA LYS A 163 -1.51 -22.71 -20.79
C LYS A 163 -0.84 -23.00 -22.12
N GLU A 164 -1.29 -22.33 -23.16
CA GLU A 164 -0.67 -22.44 -24.47
C GLU A 164 0.82 -22.13 -24.33
N LYS A 165 1.65 -23.12 -24.67
CA LYS A 165 3.11 -22.94 -24.62
C LYS A 165 3.46 -21.87 -25.65
N GLN A 166 3.89 -20.71 -25.18
CA GLN A 166 4.37 -19.64 -26.04
C GLN A 166 5.54 -20.14 -26.86
N LYS A 167 5.61 -19.73 -28.14
CA LYS A 167 6.72 -20.08 -29.02
C LYS A 167 7.88 -19.12 -28.75
N TRP A 168 9.04 -19.69 -28.43
CA TRP A 168 10.25 -18.94 -28.10
C TRP A 168 11.02 -18.59 -29.37
N ASN A 169 11.65 -17.42 -29.40
CA ASN A 169 12.55 -17.05 -30.50
C ASN A 169 13.79 -17.95 -30.53
N PHE A 170 14.41 -18.07 -31.70
CA PHE A 170 15.62 -18.86 -31.87
C PHE A 170 16.74 -18.36 -30.94
N MET A 171 17.28 -19.26 -30.11
CA MET A 171 18.30 -18.99 -29.08
C MET A 171 17.91 -18.03 -27.95
N GLN A 172 16.61 -17.78 -27.74
CA GLN A 172 16.13 -16.99 -26.61
C GLN A 172 16.52 -17.62 -25.26
N LYS A 173 16.90 -16.79 -24.28
CA LYS A 173 17.26 -17.23 -22.94
C LYS A 173 16.02 -17.51 -22.10
N TYR A 174 15.92 -18.74 -21.61
CA TYR A 174 14.93 -19.14 -20.61
C TYR A 174 15.26 -18.55 -19.24
N TRP A 175 14.32 -17.76 -18.72
CA TRP A 175 14.33 -17.26 -17.35
C TRP A 175 13.33 -18.07 -16.53
N HIS A 176 13.85 -18.93 -15.64
CA HIS A 176 13.00 -19.69 -14.74
C HIS A 176 12.47 -18.76 -13.65
N LYS A 177 11.15 -18.79 -13.39
CA LYS A 177 10.47 -17.96 -12.39
C LYS A 177 10.93 -18.23 -10.93
N GLY A 178 11.72 -19.29 -10.70
CA GLY A 178 12.14 -19.76 -9.38
C GLY A 178 11.17 -20.79 -8.81
N ALA A 179 11.56 -21.56 -7.79
CA ALA A 179 10.67 -22.53 -7.13
C ALA A 179 9.97 -21.96 -5.88
N TYR A 180 10.49 -20.86 -5.35
CA TYR A 180 10.05 -20.26 -4.10
C TYR A 180 9.00 -19.18 -4.35
N PHE A 181 8.11 -18.93 -3.37
CA PHE A 181 7.10 -17.86 -3.38
C PHE A 181 6.12 -17.90 -4.56
N GLN A 182 5.95 -19.06 -5.22
CA GLN A 182 4.99 -19.20 -6.31
C GLN A 182 3.55 -19.47 -5.84
N GLU A 183 3.42 -19.97 -4.62
CA GLU A 183 2.16 -20.26 -3.95
C GLU A 183 1.99 -19.30 -2.78
N ALA A 184 0.74 -18.92 -2.46
CA ALA A 184 0.45 -18.17 -1.24
C ALA A 184 1.08 -18.89 -0.05
N THR A 185 1.87 -18.17 0.74
CA THR A 185 2.42 -18.77 1.95
C THR A 185 1.26 -19.17 2.86
N ASP A 186 1.41 -20.25 3.62
CA ASP A 186 0.42 -20.66 4.65
C ASP A 186 0.30 -19.62 5.78
N GLY A 187 1.20 -18.62 5.78
CA GLY A 187 1.14 -17.45 6.65
C GLY A 187 0.16 -16.39 6.13
N LYS A 188 -0.21 -15.48 7.04
CA LYS A 188 -1.09 -14.34 6.75
C LYS A 188 -0.54 -13.40 5.65
N ASP A 189 0.74 -13.56 5.30
CA ASP A 189 1.46 -12.83 4.27
C ASP A 189 1.13 -13.41 2.89
N GLN A 190 0.22 -12.75 2.19
CA GLN A 190 -0.27 -13.10 0.83
C GLN A 190 0.79 -12.90 -0.28
N THR A 191 2.08 -12.75 0.07
CA THR A 191 3.19 -12.44 -0.85
C THR A 191 3.34 -13.45 -1.99
N GLY A 192 2.86 -14.68 -1.80
CA GLY A 192 2.91 -15.73 -2.82
C GLY A 192 1.89 -15.63 -3.96
N LYS A 193 0.92 -14.71 -3.85
CA LYS A 193 -0.07 -14.43 -4.90
C LYS A 193 0.21 -13.13 -5.64
N ASP A 194 1.39 -12.53 -5.43
CA ASP A 194 1.74 -11.29 -6.07
C ASP A 194 1.56 -11.38 -7.59
N GLU A 195 0.87 -10.40 -8.16
CA GLU A 195 0.56 -10.32 -9.58
C GLU A 195 1.82 -10.41 -10.45
N ILE A 196 2.96 -9.98 -9.89
CA ILE A 196 4.30 -10.09 -10.47
C ILE A 196 4.57 -11.52 -10.96
N PHE A 197 4.21 -12.52 -10.16
CA PHE A 197 4.44 -13.93 -10.46
C PHE A 197 3.46 -14.51 -11.49
N ARG A 198 2.39 -13.78 -11.83
CA ARG A 198 1.43 -14.19 -12.87
C ARG A 198 1.77 -13.60 -14.24
N ARG A 199 2.78 -12.73 -14.32
CA ARG A 199 3.27 -12.15 -15.57
C ARG A 199 3.84 -13.22 -16.51
N ASP A 200 3.89 -12.86 -17.79
CA ASP A 200 4.54 -13.68 -18.79
C ASP A 200 6.07 -13.53 -18.71
N PHE A 201 6.75 -14.59 -18.25
CA PHE A 201 8.21 -14.67 -18.19
C PHE A 201 8.84 -15.27 -19.46
N SER A 202 8.03 -15.64 -20.45
CA SER A 202 8.49 -16.21 -21.72
C SER A 202 8.76 -15.15 -22.79
N ALA A 203 8.54 -13.87 -22.49
CA ALA A 203 8.77 -12.78 -23.42
C ALA A 203 10.27 -12.57 -23.76
N PRO A 204 10.62 -12.28 -25.04
CA PRO A 204 12.00 -11.99 -25.42
C PRO A 204 12.51 -10.72 -24.74
N THR A 205 13.67 -10.83 -24.08
CA THR A 205 14.27 -9.74 -23.29
C THR A 205 15.60 -9.27 -23.90
N GLY A 206 15.81 -7.95 -23.98
CA GLY A 206 17.07 -7.37 -24.43
C GLY A 206 17.48 -7.81 -25.84
N GLU A 207 18.62 -8.51 -25.94
CA GLU A 207 19.20 -9.04 -27.19
C GLU A 207 18.32 -10.09 -27.89
N ASP A 208 17.41 -10.75 -27.16
CA ASP A 208 16.54 -11.80 -27.71
C ASP A 208 15.32 -11.25 -28.48
N ARG A 209 15.12 -9.93 -28.48
CA ARG A 209 14.08 -9.26 -29.26
C ARG A 209 14.31 -9.38 -30.77
N MET A 210 15.56 -9.49 -31.19
CA MET A 210 15.92 -9.68 -32.59
C MET A 210 15.90 -11.16 -32.94
N ASP A 211 15.39 -11.50 -34.13
CA ASP A 211 15.43 -12.88 -34.60
C ASP A 211 16.86 -13.26 -35.03
N LYS A 212 17.48 -14.14 -34.23
CA LYS A 212 18.84 -14.61 -34.45
C LYS A 212 18.94 -15.61 -35.60
N SER A 213 17.81 -16.08 -36.16
CA SER A 213 17.79 -16.97 -37.32
C SER A 213 18.34 -16.31 -38.59
N ILE A 214 18.18 -14.98 -38.70
CA ILE A 214 18.61 -14.17 -39.85
C ILE A 214 20.13 -13.97 -39.86
N LEU A 215 20.81 -14.19 -38.72
CA LEU A 215 22.25 -14.04 -38.60
C LEU A 215 22.99 -15.14 -39.41
N PRO A 216 24.20 -14.85 -39.92
CA PRO A 216 25.05 -15.88 -40.51
C PRO A 216 25.31 -17.04 -39.53
N LYS A 217 25.40 -18.29 -40.01
CA LYS A 217 25.54 -19.50 -39.16
C LYS A 217 26.68 -19.41 -38.14
N VAL A 218 27.77 -18.72 -38.45
CA VAL A 218 28.91 -18.50 -37.54
C VAL A 218 28.53 -17.63 -36.33
N MET A 219 27.57 -16.72 -36.50
CA MET A 219 27.03 -15.82 -35.47
C MET A 219 25.77 -16.37 -34.77
N GLN A 220 25.17 -17.46 -35.26
CA GLN A 220 24.04 -18.16 -34.63
C GLN A 220 24.48 -18.93 -33.37
N VAL A 221 25.04 -18.19 -32.40
CA VAL A 221 25.68 -18.70 -31.20
C VAL A 221 25.35 -17.76 -30.04
N LYS A 222 25.09 -18.31 -28.84
CA LYS A 222 24.60 -17.53 -27.70
C LYS A 222 25.59 -16.49 -27.16
N ASN A 223 26.88 -16.79 -27.20
CA ASN A 223 27.95 -15.97 -26.65
C ASN A 223 29.02 -15.69 -27.73
N PHE A 224 28.59 -15.20 -28.89
CA PHE A 224 29.52 -14.87 -29.98
C PHE A 224 30.54 -13.81 -29.52
N GLY A 225 31.84 -14.04 -29.80
CA GLY A 225 32.92 -13.13 -29.41
C GLY A 225 33.39 -13.21 -27.95
N ARG A 226 32.79 -14.04 -27.09
CA ARG A 226 33.25 -14.26 -25.70
C ARG A 226 34.17 -15.47 -25.59
N ALA A 227 35.17 -15.39 -24.71
CA ALA A 227 36.04 -16.52 -24.36
C ALA A 227 35.25 -17.65 -23.66
N GLY A 228 35.71 -18.89 -23.78
CA GLY A 228 35.08 -20.05 -23.12
C GLY A 228 33.82 -20.58 -23.82
N ARG A 229 33.68 -20.35 -25.12
CA ARG A 229 32.53 -20.82 -25.91
C ARG A 229 32.53 -22.36 -26.05
N SER A 230 31.39 -22.98 -25.77
CA SER A 230 31.17 -24.40 -26.07
C SER A 230 31.13 -24.67 -27.58
N LYS A 231 31.59 -25.87 -27.99
CA LYS A 231 31.51 -26.36 -29.37
C LYS A 231 30.05 -26.62 -29.79
N TYR A 232 29.20 -26.96 -28.83
CA TYR A 232 27.79 -27.26 -29.04
C TYR A 232 26.95 -25.97 -29.05
N THR A 233 26.02 -25.87 -29.99
CA THR A 233 25.21 -24.67 -30.27
C THR A 233 23.90 -24.68 -29.49
N HIS A 234 22.96 -25.55 -29.86
CA HIS A 234 21.65 -25.73 -29.22
C HIS A 234 21.18 -27.17 -29.39
N LEU A 235 20.33 -27.63 -28.47
CA LEU A 235 19.91 -29.03 -28.39
C LEU A 235 19.35 -29.55 -29.72
N VAL A 236 18.54 -28.76 -30.42
CA VAL A 236 17.94 -29.14 -31.70
C VAL A 236 18.97 -29.44 -32.81
N ASP A 237 20.12 -28.75 -32.83
CA ASP A 237 21.18 -28.98 -33.85
C ASP A 237 22.09 -30.14 -33.47
N GLN A 238 22.03 -30.58 -32.21
CA GLN A 238 22.77 -31.73 -31.69
C GLN A 238 21.87 -32.95 -31.47
N ASP A 239 20.56 -32.79 -31.68
CA ASP A 239 19.57 -33.85 -31.55
C ASP A 239 19.64 -34.73 -32.80
N THR A 240 20.21 -35.92 -32.64
CA THR A 240 20.34 -36.92 -33.69
C THR A 240 19.12 -37.83 -33.79
N THR A 241 18.01 -37.49 -33.11
CA THR A 241 16.78 -38.27 -33.15
C THR A 241 16.21 -38.29 -34.56
N ASP A 242 16.14 -39.48 -35.16
CA ASP A 242 15.48 -39.68 -36.44
C ASP A 242 13.96 -39.80 -36.22
N TRP A 243 13.25 -38.73 -36.55
CA TRP A 243 11.79 -38.65 -36.41
C TRP A 243 11.02 -39.50 -37.42
N GLU A 244 11.68 -39.95 -38.49
CA GLU A 244 11.11 -40.83 -39.52
C GLU A 244 11.35 -42.32 -39.23
N ALA A 245 12.09 -42.65 -38.17
CA ALA A 245 12.28 -44.03 -37.76
C ALA A 245 10.92 -44.69 -37.40
N PRO A 246 10.66 -45.92 -37.85
CA PRO A 246 9.35 -46.58 -37.67
C PRO A 246 8.96 -46.78 -36.20
N TYR A 247 9.95 -46.95 -35.32
CA TYR A 247 9.71 -47.02 -33.86
C TYR A 247 9.21 -45.68 -33.28
N MET A 248 9.69 -44.54 -33.79
CA MET A 248 9.23 -43.20 -33.38
C MET A 248 7.82 -42.91 -33.89
N GLN A 249 7.47 -43.38 -35.09
CA GLN A 249 6.11 -43.27 -35.64
C GLN A 249 5.11 -44.12 -34.83
N ALA A 250 5.49 -45.34 -34.40
CA ALA A 250 4.66 -46.17 -33.54
C ALA A 250 4.38 -45.51 -32.17
N GLN A 251 5.37 -44.80 -31.59
CA GLN A 251 5.18 -44.04 -30.35
C GLN A 251 4.27 -42.81 -30.50
N LYS A 252 4.32 -42.11 -31.65
CA LYS A 252 3.38 -41.00 -31.93
C LYS A 252 1.93 -41.49 -32.02
N GLN A 253 1.71 -42.69 -32.54
CA GLN A 253 0.38 -43.29 -32.64
C GLN A 253 -0.12 -43.87 -31.30
N SER A 254 0.77 -44.39 -30.45
CA SER A 254 0.41 -44.90 -29.12
C SER A 254 0.12 -43.82 -28.06
N GLY A 255 0.37 -42.54 -28.38
CA GLY A 255 -0.03 -41.39 -27.56
C GLY A 255 -1.55 -41.19 -27.45
N GLN A 256 -2.35 -41.83 -28.30
CA GLN A 256 -3.76 -42.08 -28.00
C GLN A 256 -3.82 -43.19 -26.95
N ARG A 257 -3.98 -42.80 -25.68
CA ARG A 257 -4.12 -43.70 -24.53
C ARG A 257 -5.09 -44.83 -24.84
N ARG A 258 -4.58 -45.98 -25.25
CA ARG A 258 -5.30 -47.24 -25.11
C ARG A 258 -5.26 -47.59 -23.62
N PRO A 259 -6.36 -48.04 -23.01
CA PRO A 259 -6.31 -48.54 -21.64
C PRO A 259 -5.24 -49.63 -21.57
N ALA A 260 -4.33 -49.52 -20.61
CA ALA A 260 -3.33 -50.54 -20.38
C ALA A 260 -4.06 -51.87 -20.17
N ALA A 261 -3.71 -52.90 -20.95
CA ALA A 261 -4.19 -54.25 -20.66
C ALA A 261 -3.74 -54.62 -19.23
N PRO A 262 -4.59 -55.24 -18.41
CA PRO A 262 -4.21 -55.60 -17.05
C PRO A 262 -3.03 -56.57 -17.11
N GLU A 263 -1.86 -56.13 -16.66
CA GLU A 263 -0.70 -57.01 -16.52
C GLU A 263 -0.94 -57.93 -15.31
N ASP A 264 -1.21 -59.21 -15.59
CA ASP A 264 -1.36 -60.25 -14.57
C ASP A 264 0.02 -60.60 -13.98
N PHE A 265 0.45 -59.80 -13.00
CA PHE A 265 1.71 -60.00 -12.32
C PHE A 265 1.57 -61.07 -11.22
N SER A 266 1.71 -62.34 -11.61
CA SER A 266 1.76 -63.43 -10.62
C SER A 266 3.06 -63.36 -9.80
N LYS A 267 2.96 -63.12 -8.48
CA LYS A 267 4.12 -63.09 -7.58
C LYS A 267 4.79 -64.48 -7.57
N PRO A 268 6.13 -64.56 -7.75
CA PRO A 268 6.81 -65.85 -7.72
C PRO A 268 6.65 -66.52 -6.35
N LYS A 269 6.30 -67.81 -6.35
CA LYS A 269 6.16 -68.62 -5.13
C LYS A 269 7.51 -68.63 -4.41
N LYS A 270 7.51 -68.22 -3.14
CA LYS A 270 8.69 -68.26 -2.27
C LYS A 270 9.23 -69.70 -2.24
N LEU A 271 10.47 -69.90 -2.66
CA LEU A 271 11.17 -71.16 -2.45
C LEU A 271 11.26 -71.39 -0.93
N LYS A 272 10.75 -72.54 -0.46
CA LYS A 272 10.97 -72.98 0.92
C LYS A 272 12.45 -73.28 1.08
N THR A 273 13.10 -72.56 1.98
CA THR A 273 14.38 -72.95 2.60
C THR A 273 14.20 -74.20 3.44
#